data_AF-A0A9D6W082-F1
#
_entry.id   AF-A0A9D6W082-F1
#
_cell.length_a   1.000
_cell.length_b   1.000
_cell.length_c   1.000
_cell.angle_alpha   90.00
_cell.angle_beta   90.00
_cell.angle_gamma   90.00
#
_symmetry.space_group_name_H-M   'P 1'
#
loop_
_entity.id
_entity.type
_entity.pdbx_description
1 polymer ?
#
loop_
_entity_poly.entity_id
_entity_poly.type
_entity_poly.pdbx_seq_one_letter_code
_entity_poly.pdbx_strand_id
1 'polypeptide(L)' 'MTAGELRSRVREADEEERLVWIGRILREARYADVWSFLTTEDVVSRWDRLRGRLGRKNAFWNFLITSWRRHGLIPPG' A
#
# COMPACT_ATOMS: atom_id res chain seq x y z
N MET A 1 13.57 -2.30 -13.77
CA MET A 1 13.19 -2.94 -12.49
C MET A 1 11.92 -3.72 -12.73
N THR A 2 11.95 -5.03 -12.52
CA THR A 2 10.78 -5.92 -12.66
C THR A 2 9.93 -5.89 -11.39
N ALA A 3 8.70 -6.42 -11.45
CA ALA A 3 7.85 -6.57 -10.27
C ALA A 3 8.49 -7.47 -9.19
N GLY A 4 9.26 -8.48 -9.60
CA GLY A 4 10.01 -9.36 -8.69
C GLY A 4 11.12 -8.61 -7.94
N GLU A 5 11.92 -7.82 -8.66
CA GLU A 5 13.01 -7.03 -8.06
C GLU A 5 12.49 -5.97 -7.09
N LEU A 6 11.36 -5.32 -7.42
CA LEU A 6 10.75 -4.34 -6.52
C LEU A 6 10.19 -5.00 -5.25
N ARG A 7 9.58 -6.18 -5.36
CA ARG A 7 9.10 -6.94 -4.19
C ARG A 7 10.24 -7.32 -3.26
N SER A 8 11.37 -7.81 -3.78
CA SER A 8 12.54 -8.14 -2.96
C SER A 8 13.10 -6.90 -2.26
N ARG A 9 13.23 -5.77 -2.97
CA ARG A 9 13.67 -4.50 -2.37
C ARG A 9 12.75 -4.02 -1.26
N VAL A 10 11.44 -4.03 -1.47
CA VAL A 10 10.45 -3.66 -0.43
C VAL A 10 10.61 -4.56 0.79
N ARG A 11 10.86 -5.86 0.59
CA ARG A 11 11.02 -6.84 1.68
C ARG A 11 12.35 -6.75 2.43
N GLU A 12 13.42 -6.33 1.77
CA GLU A 12 14.76 -6.20 2.36
C GLU A 12 15.02 -4.81 2.93
N ALA A 13 14.27 -3.80 2.50
CA ALA A 13 14.36 -2.43 2.99
C ALA A 13 14.02 -2.31 4.48
N ASP A 14 14.63 -1.32 5.13
CA ASP A 14 14.19 -0.87 6.44
C ASP A 14 12.75 -0.32 6.38
N GLU A 15 12.14 -0.15 7.55
CA GLU A 15 10.72 0.18 7.63
C GLU A 15 10.39 1.57 7.05
N GLU A 16 11.29 2.55 7.11
CA GLU A 16 11.04 3.87 6.51
C GLU A 16 11.19 3.83 4.98
N GLU A 17 12.22 3.18 4.47
CA GLU A 17 12.38 2.97 3.03
C GLU A 17 11.21 2.15 2.45
N ARG A 18 10.74 1.12 3.18
CA ARG A 18 9.55 0.36 2.82
C ARG A 18 8.32 1.26 2.69
N LEU A 19 8.09 2.17 3.64
CA LEU A 19 6.97 3.12 3.58
C LEU A 19 7.08 4.09 2.39
N VAL A 20 8.30 4.50 2.04
CA VAL A 20 8.55 5.34 0.86
C VAL A 20 8.16 4.58 -0.41
N TRP A 21 8.59 3.33 -0.57
CA TRP A 21 8.26 2.52 -1.74
C TRP A 21 6.78 2.20 -1.83
N ILE A 22 6.16 1.73 -0.74
CA ILE A 22 4.72 1.46 -0.72
C ILE A 22 3.94 2.73 -1.05
N GLY A 23 4.26 3.85 -0.40
CA GLY A 23 3.61 5.13 -0.68
C GLY A 23 3.74 5.55 -2.14
N ARG A 24 4.91 5.35 -2.75
CA ARG A 24 5.13 5.64 -4.17
C ARG A 24 4.28 4.73 -5.07
N ILE A 25 4.25 3.42 -4.81
CA ILE A 25 3.43 2.48 -5.60
C ILE A 25 1.95 2.86 -5.52
N LEU A 26 1.43 3.14 -4.33
CA LEU A 26 0.02 3.52 -4.13
C LEU A 26 -0.34 4.86 -4.80
N ARG A 27 0.63 5.77 -4.97
CA ARG A 27 0.40 7.04 -5.66
C ARG A 27 0.39 6.90 -7.18
N GLU A 28 1.33 6.15 -7.73
CA GLU A 28 1.64 6.16 -9.16
C GLU A 28 1.04 4.98 -9.95
N ALA A 29 0.91 3.80 -9.34
CA ALA A 29 0.44 2.61 -10.04
C ALA A 29 -1.08 2.63 -10.27
N ARG A 30 -1.52 1.97 -11.34
CA ARG A 30 -2.95 1.66 -11.50
C ARG A 30 -3.34 0.65 -10.43
N TYR A 31 -4.58 0.73 -9.95
CA TYR A 31 -5.06 -0.14 -8.86
C TYR A 31 -4.83 -1.63 -9.13
N ALA A 32 -5.08 -2.10 -10.36
CA ALA A 32 -4.86 -3.50 -10.73
C ALA A 32 -3.37 -3.91 -10.64
N ASP A 33 -2.46 -2.98 -10.92
CA ASP A 33 -1.02 -3.24 -10.94
C ASP A 33 -0.41 -3.23 -9.53
N VAL A 34 -1.02 -2.52 -8.56
CA VAL A 34 -0.51 -2.42 -7.18
C VAL A 34 -0.26 -3.80 -6.57
N TRP A 35 -1.19 -4.73 -6.78
CA TRP A 35 -1.11 -6.09 -6.22
C TRP A 35 -0.08 -6.97 -6.91
N SER A 36 0.47 -6.52 -8.04
CA SER A 36 1.66 -7.13 -8.62
C SER A 36 2.92 -6.79 -7.82
N PHE A 37 2.91 -5.74 -6.99
CA PHE A 37 4.09 -5.29 -6.23
C PHE A 37 3.93 -5.45 -4.71
N LEU A 38 2.70 -5.47 -4.21
CA LEU A 38 2.39 -5.44 -2.78
C LEU A 38 1.34 -6.48 -2.42
N THR A 39 1.36 -6.93 -1.18
CA THR A 39 0.24 -7.65 -0.58
C THR A 39 -0.74 -6.68 0.08
N THR A 40 -1.97 -7.13 0.32
CA THR A 40 -2.93 -6.37 1.11
C THR A 40 -2.40 -6.09 2.53
N GLU A 41 -1.67 -7.05 3.12
CA GLU A 41 -1.05 -6.91 4.44
C GLU A 41 0.01 -5.81 4.48
N ASP A 42 0.86 -5.70 3.46
CA ASP A 42 1.87 -4.63 3.35
C ASP A 42 1.24 -3.23 3.50
N VAL A 43 0.05 -3.05 2.93
CA VAL A 43 -0.67 -1.77 2.94
C VAL A 43 -1.45 -1.60 4.26
N VAL A 44 -2.23 -2.60 4.67
CA VAL A 44 -3.17 -2.47 5.80
C VAL A 44 -2.42 -2.33 7.13
N SER A 45 -1.38 -3.12 7.36
CA SER A 45 -0.57 -3.05 8.58
C SER A 45 0.15 -1.72 8.78
N ARG A 46 0.34 -0.95 7.69
CA ARG A 46 1.07 0.32 7.65
C ARG A 46 0.17 1.51 7.36
N TRP A 47 -1.14 1.32 7.32
CA TRP A 47 -2.07 2.30 6.78
C TRP A 47 -1.99 3.66 7.49
N ASP A 48 -1.85 3.68 8.81
CA ASP A 48 -1.76 4.93 9.58
C ASP A 48 -0.52 5.76 9.25
N ARG A 49 0.61 5.10 8.94
CA ARG A 49 1.85 5.76 8.53
C ARG A 49 1.85 6.13 7.05
N LEU A 50 1.11 5.39 6.23
CA LEU A 50 1.00 5.62 4.79
C LEU A 50 0.02 6.74 4.43
N ARG A 51 -1.15 6.79 5.07
CA ARG A 51 -2.27 7.63 4.64
C ARG A 51 -1.87 9.10 4.45
N GLY A 52 -1.10 9.67 5.38
CA GLY A 52 -0.61 11.06 5.27
C GLY A 52 0.36 11.31 4.11
N ARG A 53 1.03 10.27 3.60
CA ARG A 53 2.03 10.34 2.53
C ARG A 53 1.41 10.23 1.12
N LEU A 54 0.11 9.98 0.98
CA LEU A 54 -0.52 9.67 -0.32
C LEU A 54 -1.06 10.89 -1.08
N GLY A 55 -1.11 12.08 -0.45
CA GLY A 55 -1.62 13.30 -1.08
C GLY A 55 -3.00 13.08 -1.72
N ARG A 56 -3.15 13.44 -3.00
CA ARG A 56 -4.42 13.31 -3.75
C ARG A 56 -4.99 11.89 -3.81
N LYS A 57 -4.13 10.86 -3.72
CA LYS A 57 -4.58 9.44 -3.74
C LYS A 57 -5.08 8.96 -2.38
N ASN A 58 -4.89 9.73 -1.31
CA ASN A 58 -5.36 9.37 0.03
C ASN A 58 -6.86 9.06 0.03
N ALA A 59 -7.70 9.93 -0.53
CA ALA A 59 -9.16 9.78 -0.50
C ALA A 59 -9.61 8.46 -1.15
N PHE A 60 -9.03 8.11 -2.29
CA PHE A 60 -9.32 6.86 -3.00
C PHE A 60 -8.95 5.63 -2.15
N TRP A 61 -7.73 5.59 -1.61
CA TRP A 61 -7.27 4.46 -0.80
C TRP A 61 -7.99 4.37 0.54
N ASN A 62 -8.30 5.51 1.17
CA ASN A 62 -9.07 5.56 2.40
C ASN A 62 -10.49 5.01 2.18
N PHE A 63 -11.15 5.40 1.08
CA PHE A 63 -12.45 4.87 0.71
C PHE A 63 -12.39 3.34 0.52
N LEU A 64 -11.39 2.83 -0.21
CA LEU A 64 -11.23 1.39 -0.44
C LEU A 64 -11.01 0.62 0.86
N ILE A 65 -10.03 1.02 1.66
CA ILE A 65 -9.66 0.31 2.90
C ILE A 65 -10.81 0.36 3.91
N THR A 66 -11.47 1.52 4.06
CA THR A 66 -12.64 1.64 4.95
C THR A 66 -13.79 0.76 4.46
N SER A 67 -14.00 0.67 3.14
CA SER A 67 -15.01 -0.21 2.57
C SER A 67 -14.67 -1.69 2.80
N TRP A 68 -13.43 -2.12 2.57
CA TRP A 68 -13.02 -3.50 2.84
C TRP A 68 -13.19 -3.88 4.30
N ARG A 69 -12.83 -2.98 5.24
CA ARG A 69 -13.09 -3.17 6.68
C ARG A 69 -14.58 -3.33 6.97
N ARG A 70 -15.42 -2.44 6.42
CA ARG A 70 -16.88 -2.49 6.58
C ARG A 70 -17.49 -3.80 6.07
N HIS A 71 -16.93 -4.36 5.00
CA HIS A 71 -17.38 -5.64 4.42
C HIS A 71 -16.67 -6.87 5.00
N GLY A 72 -15.80 -6.72 6.01
CA GLY A 72 -15.10 -7.83 6.66
C GLY A 72 -14.04 -8.53 5.78
N LEU A 73 -13.56 -7.87 4.72
CA LEU A 73 -12.54 -8.42 3.81
C LEU A 73 -11.11 -8.30 4.37
N ILE A 74 -10.91 -7.37 5.29
CA ILE A 74 -9.66 -7.18 6.03
C ILE A 74 -9.98 -6.92 7.52
N PRO A 75 -9.02 -7.14 8.43
CA PRO A 75 -9.22 -6.87 9.85
C PRO A 75 -9.65 -5.42 10.13
N PRO A 76 -10.43 -5.19 11.20
CA PRO A 76 -10.72 -3.84 11.67
C PRO A 76 -9.40 -3.12 11.98
N GLY A 77 -9.39 -1.82 11.69
CA GLY A 77 -8.22 -0.95 11.81
C GLY A 77 -7.98 -0.41 13.19
#